data_AF-A0AAW6CYQ9-F1
#
_entry.id   AF-A0AAW6CYQ9-F1
#
_cell.length_a   1.000
_cell.length_b   1.000
_cell.length_c   1.000
_cell.angle_alpha   90.00
_cell.angle_beta   90.00
_cell.angle_gamma   90.00
#
_symmetry.space_group_name_H-M   'P 1'
#
loop_
_entity.id
_entity.type
_entity.pdbx_description
1 polymer ?
#
loop_
_entity_poly.entity_id
_entity_poly.type
_entity_poly.pdbx_seq_one_letter_code
_entity_poly.pdbx_strand_id
1 'polypeptide(L)'
;MRLYSGCIDKDETPRDCIIRECYEELGIEGTTFKYLGLMKFLMMPDYFSSKERIEYGGLYGVTLENMTIEEIYHQINDRAEIVKLAFYKDIKDKEPIAPIDEKLLEYHIK
;
A
#
# COMPACT_ATOMS: atom_id res chain seq x y z
N MET A 1 2.15 11.02 3.45
CA MET A 1 2.06 9.94 2.45
C MET A 1 1.96 8.60 3.16
N ARG A 2 1.18 7.67 2.60
CA ARG A 2 1.10 6.26 3.04
C ARG A 2 1.37 5.34 1.86
N LEU A 3 1.80 4.11 2.13
CA LEU A 3 1.69 3.03 1.17
C LEU A 3 0.20 2.67 1.02
N TYR A 4 -0.22 2.24 -0.17
CA TYR A 4 -1.58 1.76 -0.38
C TYR A 4 -1.77 0.40 0.32
N SER A 5 -2.99 0.12 0.77
CA SER A 5 -3.30 -1.07 1.58
C SER A 5 -4.80 -1.26 1.70
N GLY A 6 -5.26 -2.51 1.75
CA GLY A 6 -6.66 -2.79 2.01
C GLY A 6 -6.89 -3.96 2.98
N CYS A 7 -8.16 -4.23 3.25
CA CYS A 7 -8.58 -5.29 4.16
C CYS A 7 -8.69 -6.61 3.41
N ILE A 8 -8.27 -7.69 4.07
CA ILE A 8 -8.46 -9.05 3.52
C ILE A 8 -9.93 -9.42 3.71
N ASP A 9 -10.62 -9.70 2.61
CA ASP A 9 -12.01 -10.12 2.65
C ASP A 9 -12.15 -11.58 3.08
N LYS A 10 -13.38 -11.95 3.42
CA LYS A 10 -13.70 -13.33 3.77
C LYS A 10 -13.36 -14.25 2.59
N ASP A 11 -12.60 -15.31 2.89
CA ASP A 11 -12.14 -16.32 1.95
C ASP A 11 -11.00 -15.87 0.99
N GLU A 12 -10.42 -14.68 1.20
CA GLU A 12 -9.21 -14.24 0.48
C GLU A 12 -7.91 -14.65 1.18
N THR A 13 -6.89 -14.99 0.38
CA THR A 13 -5.51 -14.97 0.89
C THR A 13 -4.96 -13.54 0.90
N PRO A 14 -3.90 -13.24 1.68
CA PRO A 14 -3.27 -11.92 1.63
C PRO A 14 -2.73 -11.54 0.24
N ARG A 15 -2.46 -12.53 -0.63
CA ARG A 15 -2.04 -12.29 -2.02
C ARG A 15 -3.23 -11.90 -2.90
N ASP A 16 -4.38 -12.55 -2.72
CA ASP A 16 -5.59 -12.21 -3.47
C ASP A 16 -6.04 -10.78 -3.13
N CYS A 17 -6.03 -10.45 -1.83
CA CYS A 17 -6.30 -9.10 -1.34
C CYS A 17 -5.43 -8.03 -2.02
N ILE A 18 -4.10 -8.14 -1.99
CA ILE A 18 -3.25 -7.09 -2.61
C ILE A 18 -3.43 -6.97 -4.12
N ILE A 19 -3.75 -8.07 -4.82
CA ILE A 19 -4.06 -8.06 -6.25
C ILE A 19 -5.38 -7.32 -6.50
N ARG A 20 -6.42 -7.62 -5.70
CA ARG A 20 -7.73 -6.94 -5.80
C ARG A 20 -7.60 -5.45 -5.49
N GLU A 21 -7.02 -5.09 -4.35
CA GLU A 21 -6.87 -3.69 -3.92
C GLU A 21 -6.04 -2.87 -4.92
N CYS A 22 -5.00 -3.46 -5.51
CA CYS A 22 -4.22 -2.78 -6.55
C CYS A 22 -5.04 -2.48 -7.81
N TYR A 23 -5.99 -3.34 -8.16
CA TYR A 23 -6.92 -3.07 -9.25
C TYR A 23 -8.02 -2.07 -8.84
N GLU A 24 -8.63 -2.25 -7.67
CA GLU A 24 -9.74 -1.42 -7.19
C GLU A 24 -9.32 0.03 -6.94
N GLU A 25 -8.13 0.26 -6.38
CA GLU A 25 -7.64 1.61 -6.11
C GLU A 25 -6.85 2.18 -7.31
N LEU A 26 -5.84 1.46 -7.81
CA LEU A 26 -4.88 1.99 -8.79
C LEU A 26 -5.21 1.64 -10.24
N GLY A 27 -6.15 0.73 -10.49
CA GLY A 27 -6.50 0.26 -11.84
C GLY A 27 -5.42 -0.60 -12.50
N ILE A 28 -4.44 -1.09 -11.73
CA ILE A 28 -3.31 -1.85 -12.25
C ILE A 28 -3.62 -3.35 -12.19
N GLU A 29 -3.55 -4.02 -13.34
CA GLU A 29 -3.72 -5.47 -13.47
C GLU A 29 -2.49 -6.16 -14.09
N GLY A 30 -2.45 -7.49 -14.04
CA GLY A 30 -1.41 -8.29 -14.70
C GLY A 30 -0.01 -8.18 -14.09
N THR A 31 0.12 -7.65 -12.87
CA THR A 31 1.41 -7.49 -12.20
C THR A 31 1.78 -8.69 -11.33
N THR A 32 3.08 -8.92 -11.15
CA THR A 32 3.59 -9.98 -10.28
C THR A 32 4.05 -9.41 -8.95
N PHE A 33 3.30 -9.72 -7.89
CA PHE A 33 3.64 -9.34 -6.52
C PHE A 33 4.68 -10.28 -5.90
N LYS A 34 5.75 -9.68 -5.37
CA LYS A 34 6.75 -10.33 -4.55
C LYS A 34 6.42 -10.14 -3.08
N TYR A 35 6.30 -11.25 -2.34
CA TYR A 35 6.17 -11.20 -0.90
C TYR A 35 7.49 -10.72 -0.27
N LEU A 36 7.42 -9.69 0.57
CA LEU A 36 8.57 -9.10 1.24
C LEU A 36 8.62 -9.49 2.73
N GLY A 37 7.48 -9.72 3.36
CA GLY A 37 7.43 -10.15 4.76
C GLY A 37 6.08 -9.99 5.43
N LEU A 38 6.02 -10.33 6.72
CA LEU A 38 4.85 -10.16 7.57
C LEU A 38 5.04 -8.92 8.45
N MET A 39 4.03 -8.08 8.48
CA MET A 39 3.94 -6.92 9.37
C MET A 39 3.05 -7.27 10.55
N LYS A 40 3.40 -6.75 11.72
CA LYS A 40 2.61 -6.84 12.94
C LYS A 40 2.47 -5.43 13.52
N PHE A 41 1.24 -4.96 13.66
CA PHE A 41 0.94 -3.63 14.16
C PHE A 41 0.22 -3.73 15.49
N LEU A 42 0.56 -2.83 16.41
CA LEU A 42 -0.29 -2.52 17.55
C LEU A 42 -1.17 -1.33 17.18
N MET A 43 -2.45 -1.60 16.94
CA MET A 43 -3.42 -0.59 16.56
C MET A 43 -4.09 -0.05 17.81
N MET A 44 -3.97 1.26 18.01
CA MET A 44 -4.73 1.98 19.03
C MET A 44 -6.21 2.00 18.65
N PRO A 45 -7.13 2.21 19.63
CA PRO A 45 -8.54 2.40 19.33
C PRO A 45 -8.77 3.44 18.22
N ASP A 46 -9.61 3.09 17.26
CA ASP A 46 -9.90 3.86 16.05
C ASP A 46 -11.38 3.72 15.65
N TYR A 47 -11.71 4.15 14.43
CA TYR A 47 -13.06 4.05 13.87
C TYR A 47 -13.58 2.60 13.82
N PHE A 48 -12.69 1.63 13.61
CA PHE A 48 -13.04 0.23 13.44
C PHE A 48 -13.16 -0.53 14.76
N SER A 49 -12.43 -0.10 15.79
CA SER A 49 -12.49 -0.73 17.11
C SER A 49 -12.22 0.26 18.23
N SER A 50 -13.05 0.20 19.28
CA SER A 50 -12.83 0.94 20.53
C SER A 50 -11.74 0.34 21.43
N LYS A 51 -11.10 -0.76 21.02
CA LYS A 51 -10.08 -1.46 21.78
C LYS A 51 -8.75 -1.48 21.02
N GLU A 52 -7.67 -1.51 21.79
CA GLU A 52 -6.35 -1.85 21.26
C GLU A 52 -6.38 -3.27 20.69
N ARG A 53 -5.76 -3.45 19.53
CA ARG A 53 -5.71 -4.74 18.84
C ARG A 53 -4.38 -4.92 18.13
N ILE A 54 -4.03 -6.17 17.87
CA ILE A 54 -2.90 -6.51 17.01
C ILE A 54 -3.45 -6.83 15.63
N GLU A 55 -2.92 -6.15 14.62
CA GLU A 55 -3.19 -6.46 13.22
C GLU A 55 -1.96 -7.06 12.56
N TYR A 56 -2.20 -7.95 11.60
CA TYR A 56 -1.16 -8.57 10.79
C TYR A 56 -1.41 -8.22 9.32
N GLY A 57 -0.36 -7.83 8.60
CA GLY A 57 -0.44 -7.48 7.19
C GLY A 57 0.66 -8.19 6.38
N GLY A 58 0.32 -8.65 5.19
CA GLY A 58 1.32 -9.10 4.24
C GLY A 58 1.96 -7.91 3.54
N LEU A 59 3.28 -7.76 3.62
CA LEU A 59 4.00 -6.75 2.85
C LEU A 59 4.38 -7.34 1.49
N TYR A 60 3.98 -6.65 0.43
CA TYR A 60 4.30 -7.01 -0.94
C TYR A 60 4.97 -5.86 -1.67
N GLY A 61 5.85 -6.20 -2.60
CA GLY A 61 6.47 -5.27 -3.54
C GLY A 61 6.10 -5.65 -4.97
N VAL A 62 5.96 -4.65 -5.82
CA VAL A 62 5.69 -4.81 -7.25
C VAL A 62 6.61 -3.90 -8.04
N THR A 63 7.07 -4.37 -9.19
CA THR A 63 7.80 -3.55 -10.17
C THR A 63 6.88 -3.33 -11.35
N LEU A 64 6.64 -2.06 -11.67
CA LEU A 64 5.83 -1.64 -12.80
C LEU A 64 6.76 -1.29 -13.95
N GLU A 65 6.90 -2.20 -14.91
CA GLU A 65 7.74 -1.96 -16.09
C GLU A 65 6.99 -1.06 -17.07
N ASN A 66 7.71 -0.11 -17.68
CA ASN A 66 7.20 0.75 -18.76
C ASN A 66 5.98 1.63 -18.41
N MET A 67 5.82 2.01 -17.14
CA MET A 67 4.79 2.98 -16.73
C MET A 67 5.42 4.20 -16.05
N THR A 68 4.94 5.37 -16.43
CA THR A 68 5.19 6.67 -15.79
C THR A 68 4.22 6.92 -14.65
N ILE A 69 4.56 7.85 -13.76
CA ILE A 69 3.67 8.20 -12.65
C ILE A 69 2.38 8.86 -13.15
N GLU A 70 2.45 9.60 -14.26
CA GLU A 70 1.30 10.18 -14.94
C GLU A 70 0.38 9.09 -15.48
N GLU A 71 0.91 8.05 -16.14
CA GLU A 71 0.10 6.92 -16.62
C GLU A 71 -0.62 6.19 -15.49
N ILE A 72 0.05 5.99 -14.35
CA ILE A 72 -0.58 5.40 -13.16
C ILE A 72 -1.70 6.31 -12.65
N TYR A 73 -1.45 7.62 -12.54
CA TYR A 73 -2.44 8.58 -12.05
C TYR A 73 -3.72 8.64 -12.92
N HIS A 74 -3.60 8.42 -14.23
CA HIS A 74 -4.75 8.37 -15.12
C HIS A 74 -5.58 7.08 -14.98
N GLN A 75 -4.98 6.00 -14.47
CA GLN A 75 -5.63 4.69 -14.30
C GLN A 75 -6.28 4.49 -12.93
N ILE A 76 -5.99 5.36 -11.94
CA ILE A 76 -6.61 5.31 -10.61
C ILE A 76 -8.14 5.21 -10.74
N ASN A 77 -8.67 4.12 -10.18
CA ASN A 77 -10.09 3.81 -10.14
C ASN A 77 -10.76 4.50 -8.95
N ASP A 78 -10.13 4.50 -7.77
CA ASP A 78 -10.62 5.22 -6.59
C ASP A 78 -9.80 6.49 -6.28
N ARG A 79 -10.32 7.62 -6.78
CA ARG A 79 -9.74 8.95 -6.53
C ARG A 79 -10.13 9.56 -5.18
N ALA A 80 -11.09 8.97 -4.48
CA ALA A 80 -11.44 9.39 -3.11
C ALA A 80 -10.39 8.86 -2.12
N GLU A 81 -9.89 7.66 -2.36
CA GLU A 81 -8.80 7.05 -1.61
C GLU A 81 -7.43 7.56 -2.06
N ILE A 82 -7.13 7.53 -3.37
CA ILE A 82 -5.83 7.95 -3.91
C ILE A 82 -5.91 9.37 -4.48
N VAL A 83 -5.64 10.33 -3.60
CA VAL A 83 -5.68 11.77 -3.93
C VAL A 83 -4.39 12.26 -4.61
N LYS A 84 -3.25 11.62 -4.34
CA LYS A 84 -1.93 12.02 -4.88
C LYS A 84 -0.98 10.82 -4.96
N LEU A 85 -0.22 10.75 -6.05
CA LEU A 85 0.94 9.87 -6.21
C LEU A 85 2.23 10.70 -6.24
N ALA A 86 3.29 10.17 -5.63
CA ALA A 86 4.62 10.76 -5.70
C ALA A 86 5.69 9.69 -5.54
N PHE A 87 6.86 9.91 -6.17
CA PHE A 87 8.02 9.08 -5.85
C PHE A 87 8.58 9.46 -4.48
N TYR A 88 9.02 8.46 -3.71
CA TYR A 88 9.62 8.69 -2.40
C TYR A 88 10.78 9.70 -2.44
N LYS A 89 11.67 9.59 -3.44
CA LYS A 89 12.81 10.52 -3.63
C LYS A 89 12.40 11.99 -3.76
N ASP A 90 11.19 12.25 -4.24
CA ASP A 90 10.74 13.61 -4.52
C ASP A 90 10.13 14.26 -3.28
N ILE A 91 9.62 13.46 -2.35
CA ILE A 91 8.93 13.92 -1.14
C ILE A 91 9.70 13.71 0.18
N LYS A 92 10.74 12.85 0.17
CA LYS A 92 11.59 12.61 1.33
C LYS A 92 12.14 13.94 1.85
N ASP A 93 12.07 14.13 3.17
CA ASP A 93 12.48 15.36 3.90
C ASP A 93 11.69 16.63 3.52
N LYS A 94 10.65 16.54 2.69
CA LYS A 94 9.82 17.68 2.24
C LYS A 94 8.37 17.58 2.68
N GLU A 95 7.82 16.38 2.73
CA GLU A 95 6.43 16.12 3.13
C GLU A 95 6.37 15.15 4.31
N PRO A 96 5.34 15.22 5.17
CA PRO A 96 5.16 14.25 6.24
C PRO A 96 4.85 12.86 5.67
N ILE A 97 5.67 11.89 6.04
CA ILE A 97 5.51 10.46 5.74
C ILE A 97 5.21 9.76 7.06
N ALA A 98 4.27 8.81 7.09
CA ALA A 98 4.02 8.10 8.33
C ALA A 98 5.27 7.28 8.70
N PRO A 99 5.71 7.26 9.98
CA PRO A 99 6.94 6.57 10.37
C PRO A 99 6.95 5.08 9.99
N ILE A 100 5.78 4.45 9.96
CA ILE A 100 5.65 3.06 9.56
C ILE A 100 5.94 2.85 8.07
N ASP A 101 5.41 3.70 7.20
CA ASP A 101 5.65 3.63 5.76
C ASP A 101 7.13 3.84 5.44
N GLU A 102 7.77 4.80 6.12
CA GLU A 102 9.20 5.04 5.96
C GLU A 102 10.03 3.82 6.40
N LYS A 103 9.62 3.15 7.50
CA LYS A 103 10.29 1.93 7.95
C LYS A 103 10.11 0.78 6.97
N LEU A 104 8.94 0.66 6.34
CA LEU A 104 8.66 -0.39 5.35
C LEU A 104 9.50 -0.22 4.07
N LEU A 105 9.82 1.02 3.69
CA LEU A 105 10.67 1.30 2.53
C LEU A 105 12.11 0.77 2.68
N GLU A 106 12.63 0.61 3.90
CA GLU A 106 13.94 -0.01 4.15
C GLU A 106 14.04 -1.46 3.61
N TYR A 107 12.92 -2.16 3.46
CA TYR A 107 12.87 -3.53 2.96
C TYR A 107 12.82 -3.62 1.42
N HIS A 108 12.63 -2.49 0.75
CA HIS A 108 12.50 -2.42 -0.71
C HIS A 108 13.63 -1.63 -1.37
N ILE A 109 14.08 -0.52 -0.76
CA ILE A 109 15.15 0.32 -1.27
C ILE A 109 16.49 -0.28 -0.81
N LYS A 110 17.15 -1.05 -1.69
CA LYS A 110 18.54 -1.49 -1.53
C LYS A 110 19.46 -0.76 -2.51
#